data_AF-K0R8Q0-F1
#
_entry.id   AF-K0R8Q0-F1
#
_cell.length_a   1.000
_cell.length_b   1.000
_cell.length_c   1.000
_cell.angle_alpha   90.00
_cell.angle_beta   90.00
_cell.angle_gamma   90.00
#
_symmetry.space_group_name_H-M   'P 1'
#
loop_
_entity.id
_entity.type
_entity.pdbx_description
1 polymer ?
#
loop_
_entity_poly.entity_id
_entity_poly.type
_entity_poly.pdbx_seq_one_letter_code
_entity_poly.pdbx_strand_id
1 'polypeptide(L)'
;MDSRKALQAVTLLSFIYIMLAPNRSSLYASGPSRWQDEELSSTIPATNVNSTGIVEETEDEYAYLILQYHKTGWLITKKIKSAVSSLTSIRRGGRVYLRTSRYNDSSDCPSARLRPHQLYIYSNPSLFCDATSLVDTLSAHARVKILHFVRNPFSLAVSNYLYHRQDPTPEEWVHDANPCAGLISSTFRNETSGYSIMSDNDFWTMGNICRSLFKTRPGLEDKGYYEHLLRLPPEEGLELATCHIVIASMIKMVNTIIKFEQVKRYYAENSALEERLEILTISMDRLQKNPWQVGRRAFDFVLGPHTSEDVKDYLANRLNNDYRWRTRHGNSHVTSSDVAEKARLLSYLRGHQFWGRVLGSMELVTDSVTDYVQG
;
A
#
# COMPACT_ATOMS: atom_id res chain seq x y z
N MET A 1 -22.44 -4.22 -66.70
CA MET A 1 -23.00 -4.08 -65.34
C MET A 1 -21.90 -3.59 -64.45
N ASP A 2 -22.01 -2.33 -64.03
CA ASP A 2 -20.87 -1.42 -63.91
C ASP A 2 -20.34 -1.33 -62.48
N SER A 3 -19.06 -1.68 -62.33
CA SER A 3 -18.24 -1.82 -61.13
C SER A 3 -17.92 -0.50 -60.42
N ARG A 4 -18.69 0.56 -60.69
CA ARG A 4 -18.52 1.89 -60.06
C ARG A 4 -19.49 2.19 -58.93
N LYS A 5 -20.48 1.31 -58.64
CA LYS A 5 -21.38 1.45 -57.48
C LYS A 5 -20.91 0.70 -56.22
N ALA A 6 -19.92 -0.19 -56.32
CA ALA A 6 -19.39 -0.92 -55.16
C ALA A 6 -18.35 -0.12 -54.35
N LEU A 7 -17.69 0.88 -54.94
CA LEU A 7 -16.61 1.61 -54.27
C LEU A 7 -17.10 2.80 -53.42
N GLN A 8 -18.33 3.27 -53.61
CA GLN A 8 -18.93 4.31 -52.76
C GLN A 8 -19.66 3.75 -51.52
N ALA A 9 -20.03 2.47 -51.51
CA ALA A 9 -20.64 1.82 -50.34
C ALA A 9 -19.58 1.41 -49.28
N VAL A 10 -18.35 1.09 -49.70
CA VAL A 10 -17.28 0.68 -48.78
C VAL A 10 -16.68 1.89 -48.04
N THR A 11 -16.66 3.07 -48.67
CA THR A 11 -16.07 4.28 -48.05
C THR A 11 -17.00 4.94 -47.01
N LEU A 12 -18.33 4.75 -47.11
CA LEU A 12 -19.28 5.26 -46.11
C LEU A 12 -19.39 4.36 -44.86
N LEU A 13 -19.13 3.06 -44.97
CA LEU A 13 -19.11 2.13 -43.84
C LEU A 13 -17.83 2.24 -42.99
N SER A 14 -16.71 2.69 -43.57
CA SER A 14 -15.48 2.96 -42.82
C SER A 14 -15.57 4.21 -41.93
N PHE A 15 -16.44 5.18 -42.27
CA PHE A 15 -16.64 6.37 -41.44
C PHE A 15 -17.65 6.18 -40.31
N ILE A 16 -18.61 5.26 -40.46
CA ILE A 16 -19.59 4.95 -39.39
C ILE A 16 -19.00 3.96 -38.36
N TYR A 17 -18.06 3.09 -38.75
CA TYR A 17 -17.40 2.18 -37.82
C TYR A 17 -16.36 2.85 -36.90
N ILE A 18 -15.90 4.06 -37.25
CA ILE A 18 -14.97 4.86 -36.42
C ILE A 18 -15.72 5.66 -35.32
N MET A 19 -17.05 5.82 -35.42
CA MET A 19 -17.88 6.54 -34.44
C MET A 19 -18.60 5.65 -33.42
N LEU A 20 -18.55 4.32 -33.58
CA LEU A 20 -19.25 3.36 -32.69
C LEU A 20 -18.34 2.25 -32.13
N ALA A 21 -17.02 2.36 -32.30
CA ALA A 21 -16.09 1.51 -31.58
C ALA A 21 -16.05 1.97 -30.10
N PRO A 22 -16.30 1.10 -29.11
CA PRO A 22 -16.01 1.44 -27.73
C PRO A 22 -14.52 1.75 -27.67
N ASN A 23 -14.21 2.93 -27.15
CA ASN A 23 -12.86 3.42 -26.93
C ASN A 23 -12.10 2.36 -26.10
N ARG A 24 -11.41 1.43 -26.76
CA ARG A 24 -10.39 0.55 -26.14
C ARG A 24 -9.12 1.37 -25.95
N SER A 25 -9.25 2.51 -25.29
CA SER A 25 -8.15 3.14 -24.61
C SER A 25 -7.86 2.26 -23.40
N SER A 26 -6.78 1.48 -23.51
CA SER A 26 -6.06 0.83 -22.42
C SER A 26 -5.68 1.90 -21.38
N LEU A 27 -6.63 2.28 -20.52
CA LEU A 27 -6.53 3.38 -19.54
C LEU A 27 -6.18 2.92 -18.12
N TYR A 28 -5.83 1.64 -17.92
CA TYR A 28 -5.39 1.11 -16.62
C TYR A 28 -3.86 1.09 -16.49
N ALA A 29 -3.19 2.18 -16.87
CA ALA A 29 -1.73 2.24 -16.98
C ALA A 29 -1.05 3.32 -16.13
N SER A 30 -1.72 3.92 -15.14
CA SER A 30 -1.07 4.81 -14.17
C SER A 30 -1.19 4.25 -12.74
N GLY A 31 -0.73 3.00 -12.55
CA GLY A 31 -0.20 2.63 -11.23
C GLY A 31 1.07 3.44 -10.99
N PRO A 32 1.42 3.82 -9.75
CA PRO A 32 2.55 4.69 -9.46
C PRO A 32 3.84 4.06 -9.98
N SER A 33 4.26 4.49 -11.17
CA SER A 33 5.46 4.04 -11.84
C SER A 33 6.61 4.97 -11.49
N ARG A 34 7.69 4.35 -11.01
CA ARG A 34 9.04 4.93 -10.88
C ARG A 34 9.27 5.79 -9.63
N TRP A 35 9.46 5.09 -8.51
CA TRP A 35 10.09 5.63 -7.31
C TRP A 35 11.59 5.85 -7.61
N GLN A 36 12.03 7.10 -7.74
CA GLN A 36 13.44 7.43 -7.93
C GLN A 36 14.19 7.25 -6.59
N ASP A 37 15.16 6.34 -6.56
CA ASP A 37 16.00 6.06 -5.40
C ASP A 37 17.10 7.15 -5.29
N GLU A 38 16.97 8.10 -4.36
CA GLU A 38 18.13 8.85 -3.87
C GLU A 38 18.97 7.91 -2.98
N GLU A 39 20.14 7.50 -3.46
CA GLU A 39 21.14 6.74 -2.71
C GLU A 39 21.83 7.64 -1.68
N LEU A 40 21.52 7.41 -0.40
CA LEU A 40 22.35 7.89 0.71
C LEU A 40 23.41 6.83 1.01
N SER A 41 24.61 7.00 0.46
CA SER A 41 25.79 6.25 0.84
C SER A 41 26.18 6.60 2.27
N SER A 42 26.18 5.61 3.16
CA SER A 42 26.75 5.75 4.50
C SER A 42 27.26 4.39 4.97
N THR A 43 28.52 4.35 5.34
CA THR A 43 29.22 3.17 5.83
C THR A 43 28.65 2.75 7.18
N ILE A 44 28.14 1.52 7.27
CA ILE A 44 27.79 0.88 8.56
C ILE A 44 29.10 0.47 9.25
N PRO A 45 29.26 0.66 10.57
CA PRO A 45 30.46 0.21 11.28
C PRO A 45 30.65 -1.29 11.09
N ALA A 46 31.82 -1.70 10.56
CA ALA A 46 32.16 -3.11 10.45
C ALA A 46 32.40 -3.68 11.84
N THR A 47 31.56 -4.61 12.29
CA THR A 47 31.79 -5.38 13.52
C THR A 47 32.64 -6.61 13.17
N ASN A 48 33.79 -6.75 13.85
CA ASN A 48 34.61 -7.96 13.79
C ASN A 48 33.89 -9.08 14.54
N VAL A 49 33.28 -10.01 13.81
CA VAL A 49 32.65 -11.21 14.37
C VAL A 49 33.72 -12.30 14.45
N ASN A 50 34.18 -12.61 15.67
CA ASN A 50 35.00 -13.79 15.94
C ASN A 50 34.10 -15.03 15.91
N SER A 51 34.26 -15.89 14.90
CA SER A 51 33.49 -17.11 14.69
C SER A 51 34.26 -18.35 15.18
N THR A 52 33.97 -18.83 16.39
CA THR A 52 34.40 -20.17 16.85
C THR A 52 33.29 -20.91 17.63
N GLY A 53 32.03 -20.75 17.23
CA GLY A 53 30.91 -21.53 17.76
C GLY A 53 30.21 -22.25 16.61
N ILE A 54 30.02 -23.56 16.74
CA ILE A 54 29.19 -24.37 15.86
C ILE A 54 27.77 -23.82 15.98
N VAL A 55 27.32 -23.08 14.96
CA VAL A 55 25.95 -22.57 14.87
C VAL A 55 25.09 -23.75 14.43
N GLU A 56 24.15 -24.14 15.29
CA GLU A 56 23.12 -25.14 14.99
C GLU A 56 22.31 -24.68 13.77
N GLU A 57 22.26 -25.54 12.75
CA GLU A 57 21.94 -25.22 11.36
C GLU A 57 20.42 -25.20 11.07
N THR A 58 19.57 -24.69 11.97
CA THR A 58 18.12 -24.97 11.93
C THR A 58 17.18 -23.77 11.75
N GLU A 59 17.67 -22.52 11.67
CA GLU A 59 16.80 -21.33 11.53
C GLU A 59 16.84 -20.64 10.14
N ASP A 60 17.64 -21.14 9.20
CA ASP A 60 18.03 -20.46 7.94
C ASP A 60 17.07 -20.66 6.74
N GLU A 61 15.73 -20.67 6.91
CA GLU A 61 14.81 -20.96 5.78
C GLU A 61 13.70 -19.96 5.50
N TYR A 62 13.80 -18.71 5.98
CA TYR A 62 12.77 -17.71 5.74
C TYR A 62 12.95 -16.91 4.44
N ALA A 63 11.87 -16.74 3.70
CA ALA A 63 11.66 -15.63 2.78
C ALA A 63 11.03 -14.45 3.54
N TYR A 64 11.49 -13.23 3.26
CA TYR A 64 10.97 -12.02 3.91
C TYR A 64 10.08 -11.26 2.95
N LEU A 65 8.87 -10.94 3.36
CA LEU A 65 7.90 -10.23 2.54
C LEU A 65 7.44 -8.96 3.27
N ILE A 66 7.71 -7.80 2.68
CA ILE A 66 7.19 -6.51 3.15
C ILE A 66 5.94 -6.18 2.35
N LEU A 67 4.81 -6.04 3.04
CA LEU A 67 3.56 -5.55 2.46
C LEU A 67 3.34 -4.09 2.86
N GLN A 68 3.21 -3.23 1.85
CA GLN A 68 2.94 -1.81 2.07
C GLN A 68 1.89 -1.29 1.10
N TYR A 69 1.17 -0.27 1.52
CA TYR A 69 0.16 0.47 0.76
C TYR A 69 0.60 1.92 0.56
N HIS A 70 -0.13 2.65 -0.28
CA HIS A 70 0.14 4.07 -0.47
C HIS A 70 0.08 4.84 0.86
N LYS A 71 1.05 5.73 1.10
CA LYS A 71 1.32 6.44 2.37
C LYS A 71 1.49 5.56 3.60
N THR A 72 1.98 4.33 3.42
CA THR A 72 2.41 3.45 4.51
C THR A 72 3.83 2.93 4.28
N GLY A 73 4.63 2.79 5.34
CA GLY A 73 5.85 2.00 5.35
C GLY A 73 7.07 2.55 4.60
N TRP A 74 6.96 3.49 3.65
CA TRP A 74 8.06 3.81 2.72
C TRP A 74 9.42 4.07 3.38
N LEU A 75 9.47 4.95 4.38
CA LEU A 75 10.74 5.32 5.03
C LEU A 75 11.39 4.13 5.74
N ILE A 76 10.60 3.37 6.51
CA ILE A 76 11.10 2.20 7.24
C ILE A 76 11.45 1.05 6.28
N THR A 77 10.67 0.83 5.23
CA THR A 77 11.00 -0.11 4.15
C THR A 77 12.35 0.24 3.51
N LYS A 78 12.63 1.51 3.24
CA LYS A 78 13.93 1.96 2.70
C LYS A 78 15.07 1.65 3.67
N LYS A 79 14.89 1.87 4.98
CA LYS A 79 15.91 1.53 5.99
C LYS A 79 16.13 0.02 6.10
N ILE A 80 15.07 -0.79 6.08
CA ILE A 80 15.18 -2.25 6.10
C ILE A 80 15.90 -2.76 4.84
N LYS A 81 15.50 -2.29 3.64
CA LYS A 81 16.17 -2.61 2.38
C LYS A 81 17.67 -2.29 2.45
N SER A 82 18.02 -1.11 2.95
CA SER A 82 19.42 -0.68 3.11
C SER A 82 20.18 -1.55 4.11
N ALA A 83 19.59 -1.86 5.26
CA ALA A 83 20.20 -2.71 6.27
C ALA A 83 20.44 -4.13 5.73
N VAL A 84 19.42 -4.76 5.14
CA VAL A 84 19.51 -6.10 4.52
C VAL A 84 20.59 -6.14 3.44
N SER A 85 20.65 -5.12 2.58
CA SER A 85 21.65 -5.06 1.51
C SER A 85 23.08 -4.87 2.04
N SER A 86 23.24 -4.14 3.14
CA SER A 86 24.56 -3.81 3.70
C SER A 86 25.10 -4.90 4.63
N LEU A 87 24.22 -5.62 5.32
CA LEU A 87 24.62 -6.58 6.35
C LEU A 87 25.03 -7.94 5.76
N THR A 88 24.61 -8.30 4.55
CA THR A 88 25.04 -9.50 3.78
C THR A 88 25.03 -10.86 4.53
N SER A 89 24.53 -10.92 5.77
CA SER A 89 24.27 -12.15 6.53
C SER A 89 23.13 -12.96 5.91
N ILE A 90 22.25 -12.30 5.16
CA ILE A 90 21.48 -12.93 4.08
C ILE A 90 22.50 -13.22 2.96
N ARG A 91 23.14 -14.40 3.01
CA ARG A 91 24.25 -14.93 2.19
C ARG A 91 24.59 -14.14 0.91
N ARG A 92 25.91 -13.95 0.64
CA ARG A 92 26.48 -13.45 -0.64
C ARG A 92 25.59 -13.81 -1.85
N GLY A 93 24.75 -12.86 -2.29
CA GLY A 93 23.75 -13.09 -3.34
C GLY A 93 22.29 -12.80 -2.97
N GLY A 94 21.98 -12.39 -1.72
CA GLY A 94 20.66 -11.90 -1.33
C GLY A 94 20.15 -10.80 -2.27
N ARG A 95 19.08 -11.09 -3.02
CA ARG A 95 18.47 -10.14 -3.97
C ARG A 95 17.21 -9.55 -3.34
N VAL A 96 17.07 -8.22 -3.45
CA VAL A 96 15.83 -7.52 -3.12
C VAL A 96 14.96 -7.47 -4.36
N TYR A 97 13.75 -8.02 -4.28
CA TYR A 97 12.77 -7.97 -5.36
C TYR A 97 11.68 -6.97 -5.03
N LEU A 98 11.61 -5.91 -5.83
CA LEU A 98 10.52 -4.95 -5.76
C LEU A 98 9.43 -5.37 -6.74
N ARG A 99 8.24 -5.66 -6.22
CA ARG A 99 7.05 -5.91 -7.05
C ARG A 99 5.97 -4.91 -6.68
N THR A 100 5.68 -4.01 -7.61
CA THR A 100 4.48 -3.19 -7.52
C THR A 100 3.34 -4.01 -8.10
N SER A 101 2.30 -4.27 -7.31
CA SER A 101 1.11 -4.91 -7.85
C SER A 101 0.49 -3.95 -8.86
N ARG A 102 0.37 -4.39 -10.12
CA ARG A 102 -0.58 -3.74 -11.02
C ARG A 102 -1.97 -4.11 -10.56
N TYR A 103 -2.89 -3.20 -10.77
CA TYR A 103 -4.30 -3.48 -10.57
C TYR A 103 -4.67 -4.77 -11.32
N ASN A 104 -5.17 -5.76 -10.59
CA ASN A 104 -5.68 -7.00 -11.14
C ASN A 104 -7.03 -7.25 -10.46
N ASP A 105 -8.08 -7.34 -11.27
CA ASP A 105 -9.43 -7.72 -10.83
C ASP A 105 -9.56 -9.23 -10.61
N SER A 106 -8.50 -10.01 -10.82
CA SER A 106 -8.56 -11.44 -10.52
C SER A 106 -8.70 -11.69 -9.01
N SER A 107 -9.56 -12.65 -8.67
CA SER A 107 -9.66 -13.28 -7.36
C SER A 107 -8.51 -14.24 -7.08
N ASP A 108 -7.65 -14.52 -8.07
CA ASP A 108 -6.53 -15.45 -7.92
C ASP A 108 -5.50 -14.95 -6.90
N CYS A 109 -4.87 -15.89 -6.19
CA CYS A 109 -3.71 -15.55 -5.38
C CYS A 109 -2.59 -14.97 -6.26
N PRO A 110 -1.84 -13.98 -5.76
CA PRO A 110 -0.69 -13.49 -6.51
C PRO A 110 0.31 -14.61 -6.69
N SER A 111 0.71 -14.90 -7.93
CA SER A 111 1.76 -15.89 -8.22
C SER A 111 3.06 -15.47 -7.52
N ALA A 112 3.38 -16.06 -6.37
CA ALA A 112 4.55 -15.71 -5.58
C ALA A 112 5.45 -16.95 -5.44
N ARG A 113 6.62 -16.91 -6.07
CA ARG A 113 7.65 -17.93 -5.85
C ARG A 113 8.69 -17.37 -4.90
N LEU A 114 8.33 -17.34 -3.62
CA LEU A 114 9.22 -16.89 -2.56
C LEU A 114 10.36 -17.90 -2.39
N ARG A 115 11.58 -17.41 -2.19
CA ARG A 115 12.74 -18.25 -1.91
C ARG A 115 13.36 -17.84 -0.59
N PRO A 116 13.91 -18.80 0.18
CA PRO A 116 14.64 -18.48 1.40
C PRO A 116 15.73 -17.43 1.15
N HIS A 117 16.03 -16.62 2.16
CA HIS A 117 17.07 -15.59 2.13
C HIS A 117 16.83 -14.49 1.09
N GLN A 118 15.59 -14.20 0.75
CA GLN A 118 15.25 -13.12 -0.17
C GLN A 118 14.24 -12.17 0.46
N LEU A 119 14.43 -10.87 0.18
CA LEU A 119 13.53 -9.81 0.61
C LEU A 119 12.66 -9.39 -0.58
N TYR A 120 11.36 -9.53 -0.40
CA TYR A 120 10.33 -9.14 -1.35
C TYR A 120 9.60 -7.92 -0.80
N ILE A 121 9.36 -6.92 -1.63
CA ILE A 121 8.57 -5.74 -1.26
C ILE A 121 7.38 -5.67 -2.20
N TYR A 122 6.18 -5.89 -1.66
CA TYR A 122 4.92 -5.83 -2.39
C TYR A 122 4.20 -4.53 -2.03
N SER A 123 4.03 -3.67 -3.04
CA SER A 123 3.29 -2.42 -2.90
C SER A 123 1.86 -2.59 -3.43
N ASN A 124 0.88 -2.23 -2.61
CA ASN A 124 -0.57 -2.38 -2.83
C ASN A 124 -0.98 -3.81 -3.25
N PRO A 125 -0.64 -4.85 -2.45
CA PRO A 125 -0.96 -6.23 -2.79
C PRO A 125 -2.47 -6.46 -2.88
N SER A 126 -2.90 -7.25 -3.86
CA SER A 126 -4.28 -7.72 -4.01
C SER A 126 -4.36 -9.17 -3.52
N LEU A 127 -4.61 -9.38 -2.23
CA LEU A 127 -4.72 -10.72 -1.62
C LEU A 127 -6.19 -11.15 -1.51
N PHE A 128 -6.88 -11.33 -2.63
CA PHE A 128 -8.32 -11.62 -2.63
C PHE A 128 -8.68 -13.11 -2.60
N CYS A 129 -7.71 -14.00 -2.76
CA CYS A 129 -7.97 -15.43 -2.67
C CYS A 129 -8.33 -15.88 -1.24
N ASP A 130 -8.78 -17.13 -1.10
CA ASP A 130 -9.07 -17.72 0.20
C ASP A 130 -7.80 -17.97 1.02
N ALA A 131 -7.96 -18.15 2.33
CA ALA A 131 -6.85 -18.27 3.28
C ALA A 131 -5.97 -19.50 3.01
N THR A 132 -6.57 -20.63 2.59
CA THR A 132 -5.84 -21.86 2.29
C THR A 132 -4.97 -21.66 1.06
N SER A 133 -5.54 -21.16 -0.03
CA SER A 133 -4.80 -20.86 -1.25
C SER A 133 -3.68 -19.83 -1.01
N LEU A 134 -3.91 -18.85 -0.14
CA LEU A 134 -2.90 -17.84 0.22
C LEU A 134 -1.71 -18.47 0.94
N VAL A 135 -1.97 -19.33 1.93
CA VAL A 135 -0.94 -20.07 2.66
C VAL A 135 -0.16 -20.98 1.73
N ASP A 136 -0.86 -21.77 0.92
CA ASP A 136 -0.23 -22.70 -0.02
C ASP A 136 0.67 -21.94 -1.00
N THR A 137 0.21 -20.79 -1.49
CA THR A 137 1.00 -19.96 -2.41
C THR A 137 2.23 -19.34 -1.76
N LEU A 138 2.10 -18.77 -0.56
CA LEU A 138 3.20 -18.07 0.11
C LEU A 138 4.24 -19.05 0.65
N SER A 139 3.80 -20.16 1.23
CA SER A 139 4.65 -21.13 1.92
C SER A 139 5.02 -22.36 1.09
N ALA A 140 4.72 -22.37 -0.22
CA ALA A 140 5.03 -23.49 -1.13
C ALA A 140 6.52 -23.90 -1.15
N HIS A 141 7.43 -22.95 -0.90
CA HIS A 141 8.86 -23.12 -1.18
C HIS A 141 9.78 -22.61 -0.08
N ALA A 142 9.22 -22.00 0.98
CA ALA A 142 9.98 -21.42 2.08
C ALA A 142 9.06 -21.20 3.27
N ARG A 143 9.64 -21.09 4.47
CA ARG A 143 8.98 -20.40 5.58
C ARG A 143 8.93 -18.91 5.24
N VAL A 144 7.94 -18.18 5.72
CA VAL A 144 7.75 -16.77 5.34
C VAL A 144 7.60 -15.89 6.56
N LYS A 145 8.36 -14.79 6.61
CA LYS A 145 8.12 -13.68 7.54
C LYS A 145 7.50 -12.51 6.80
N ILE A 146 6.31 -12.09 7.20
CA ILE A 146 5.60 -10.95 6.63
C ILE A 146 5.69 -9.76 7.57
N LEU A 147 6.30 -8.67 7.10
CA LEU A 147 6.20 -7.36 7.73
C LEU A 147 5.11 -6.54 7.02
N HIS A 148 4.00 -6.31 7.70
CA HIS A 148 2.81 -5.68 7.12
C HIS A 148 2.58 -4.29 7.70
N PHE A 149 2.65 -3.26 6.85
CA PHE A 149 2.39 -1.88 7.27
C PHE A 149 0.92 -1.52 7.09
N VAL A 150 0.29 -1.03 8.16
CA VAL A 150 -1.11 -0.57 8.17
C VAL A 150 -1.19 0.84 8.71
N ARG A 151 -2.26 1.56 8.39
CA ARG A 151 -2.50 2.90 8.89
C ARG A 151 -3.98 3.09 9.16
N ASN A 152 -4.30 3.86 10.19
CA ASN A 152 -5.66 4.24 10.48
C ASN A 152 -6.32 4.88 9.23
N PRO A 153 -7.52 4.44 8.79
CA PRO A 153 -8.15 4.91 7.55
C PRO A 153 -8.38 6.42 7.52
N PHE A 154 -8.80 7.05 8.62
CA PHE A 154 -8.96 8.50 8.69
C PHE A 154 -7.61 9.22 8.53
N SER A 155 -6.58 8.77 9.27
CA SER A 155 -5.21 9.30 9.17
C SER A 155 -4.65 9.15 7.75
N LEU A 156 -4.94 8.04 7.09
CA LEU A 156 -4.51 7.75 5.73
C LEU A 156 -5.23 8.64 4.70
N ALA A 157 -6.55 8.83 4.80
CA ALA A 157 -7.31 9.73 3.91
C ALA A 157 -6.77 11.17 3.96
N VAL A 158 -6.65 11.72 5.17
CA VAL A 158 -6.16 13.09 5.38
C VAL A 158 -4.72 13.23 4.91
N SER A 159 -3.86 12.24 5.21
CA SER A 159 -2.47 12.28 4.76
C SER A 159 -2.33 12.15 3.25
N ASN A 160 -3.18 11.38 2.58
CA ASN A 160 -3.20 11.28 1.12
C ASN A 160 -3.58 12.63 0.50
N TYR A 161 -4.65 13.25 0.99
CA TYR A 161 -5.09 14.58 0.52
C TYR A 161 -4.03 15.66 0.71
N LEU A 162 -3.55 15.84 1.95
CA LEU A 162 -2.58 16.86 2.31
C LEU A 162 -1.22 16.65 1.65
N TYR A 163 -0.89 15.42 1.25
CA TYR A 163 0.32 15.14 0.49
C TYR A 163 0.18 15.58 -0.98
N HIS A 164 -0.92 15.19 -1.62
CA HIS A 164 -1.10 15.36 -3.06
C HIS A 164 -1.55 16.75 -3.48
N ARG A 165 -2.04 17.55 -2.54
CA ARG A 165 -2.37 18.96 -2.77
C ARG A 165 -1.18 19.92 -2.57
N GLN A 166 0.02 19.42 -2.27
CA GLN A 166 1.20 20.30 -2.13
C GLN A 166 1.53 20.95 -3.47
N ASP A 167 2.16 22.12 -3.45
CA ASP A 167 2.63 22.81 -4.65
C ASP A 167 4.15 23.01 -4.59
N PRO A 168 4.92 22.31 -5.46
CA PRO A 168 4.48 21.28 -6.41
C PRO A 168 4.04 19.99 -5.70
N THR A 169 3.20 19.17 -6.35
CA THR A 169 2.89 17.83 -5.82
C THR A 169 4.14 16.94 -5.89
N PRO A 170 4.44 16.12 -4.86
CA PRO A 170 5.60 15.25 -4.90
C PRO A 170 5.50 14.06 -5.87
N GLU A 171 4.30 13.78 -6.40
CA GLU A 171 4.02 12.60 -7.23
C GLU A 171 3.37 13.02 -8.57
N GLU A 172 4.10 12.87 -9.68
CA GLU A 172 3.66 13.33 -11.02
C GLU A 172 2.35 12.69 -11.50
N TRP A 173 2.11 11.42 -11.14
CA TRP A 173 0.91 10.68 -11.59
C TRP A 173 -0.40 11.36 -11.17
N VAL A 174 -0.39 12.25 -10.17
CA VAL A 174 -1.56 12.98 -9.68
C VAL A 174 -2.10 13.94 -10.74
N HIS A 175 -1.27 14.41 -11.67
CA HIS A 175 -1.73 15.28 -12.76
C HIS A 175 -2.62 14.51 -13.76
N ASP A 176 -2.29 13.24 -14.03
CA ASP A 176 -2.94 12.45 -15.08
C ASP A 176 -3.99 11.46 -14.54
N ALA A 177 -4.06 11.28 -13.22
CA ALA A 177 -4.95 10.31 -12.62
C ALA A 177 -6.43 10.68 -12.78
N ASN A 178 -7.25 9.65 -13.02
CA ASN A 178 -8.69 9.73 -12.84
C ASN A 178 -9.05 9.14 -11.47
N PRO A 179 -9.38 9.96 -10.46
CA PRO A 179 -9.66 9.50 -9.10
C PRO A 179 -10.94 8.67 -9.02
N CYS A 180 -11.79 8.73 -10.06
CA CYS A 180 -13.04 7.97 -10.15
C CYS A 180 -12.90 6.66 -10.93
N ALA A 181 -11.72 6.36 -11.48
CA ALA A 181 -11.47 5.10 -12.15
C ALA A 181 -11.46 3.92 -11.16
N GLY A 182 -12.04 2.77 -11.56
CA GLY A 182 -12.03 1.55 -10.74
C GLY A 182 -13.11 1.47 -9.65
N LEU A 183 -13.88 2.53 -9.40
CA LEU A 183 -14.99 2.54 -8.42
C LEU A 183 -16.11 1.52 -8.74
N ILE A 184 -16.13 0.96 -9.94
CA ILE A 184 -17.15 0.02 -10.42
C ILE A 184 -16.65 -1.45 -10.41
N SER A 185 -15.41 -1.73 -10.03
CA SER A 185 -14.92 -3.12 -10.04
C SER A 185 -15.74 -4.01 -9.09
N SER A 186 -16.16 -5.16 -9.62
CA SER A 186 -16.91 -6.19 -8.90
C SER A 186 -16.07 -6.96 -7.89
N THR A 187 -14.75 -7.04 -8.09
CA THR A 187 -13.85 -7.85 -7.25
C THR A 187 -13.79 -7.31 -5.83
N PHE A 188 -13.70 -5.98 -5.68
CA PHE A 188 -13.76 -5.37 -4.34
C PHE A 188 -15.11 -5.57 -3.67
N ARG A 189 -16.20 -5.50 -4.43
CA ARG A 189 -17.57 -5.62 -3.89
C ARG A 189 -17.79 -6.96 -3.21
N ASN A 190 -17.37 -8.05 -3.85
CA ASN A 190 -17.58 -9.40 -3.35
C ASN A 190 -16.80 -9.63 -2.05
N GLU A 191 -15.53 -9.21 -1.98
CA GLU A 191 -14.68 -9.46 -0.82
C GLU A 191 -15.00 -8.56 0.38
N THR A 192 -15.39 -7.29 0.17
CA THR A 192 -15.74 -6.41 1.30
C THR A 192 -17.14 -6.65 1.85
N SER A 193 -18.07 -7.13 1.03
CA SER A 193 -19.46 -7.38 1.44
C SER A 193 -19.55 -8.56 2.42
N GLY A 194 -18.70 -9.57 2.28
CA GLY A 194 -18.64 -10.72 3.18
C GLY A 194 -18.27 -10.38 4.63
N TYR A 195 -17.61 -9.24 4.85
CA TYR A 195 -17.20 -8.75 6.18
C TYR A 195 -17.95 -7.49 6.62
N SER A 196 -19.01 -7.11 5.90
CA SER A 196 -19.85 -5.94 6.22
C SER A 196 -19.07 -4.62 6.36
N ILE A 197 -17.92 -4.47 5.68
CA ILE A 197 -17.12 -3.24 5.74
C ILE A 197 -17.75 -2.17 4.83
N MET A 198 -18.13 -2.58 3.63
CA MET A 198 -18.81 -1.75 2.64
C MET A 198 -19.87 -2.59 1.93
N SER A 199 -21.06 -2.01 1.78
CA SER A 199 -22.14 -2.54 0.96
C SER A 199 -21.99 -2.11 -0.50
N ASP A 200 -22.69 -2.78 -1.43
CA ASP A 200 -22.77 -2.33 -2.83
C ASP A 200 -23.24 -0.87 -2.96
N ASN A 201 -24.20 -0.47 -2.12
CA ASN A 201 -24.68 0.91 -2.08
C ASN A 201 -23.57 1.91 -1.70
N ASP A 202 -22.58 1.48 -0.93
CA ASP A 202 -21.45 2.34 -0.55
C ASP A 202 -20.53 2.60 -1.73
N PHE A 203 -20.27 1.60 -2.57
CA PHE A 203 -19.53 1.79 -3.82
C PHE A 203 -20.27 2.73 -4.78
N TRP A 204 -21.59 2.61 -4.88
CA TRP A 204 -22.42 3.53 -5.68
C TRP A 204 -22.38 4.96 -5.14
N THR A 205 -22.54 5.13 -3.83
CA THR A 205 -22.51 6.43 -3.16
C THR A 205 -21.15 7.10 -3.35
N MET A 206 -20.06 6.36 -3.15
CA MET A 206 -18.70 6.84 -3.40
C MET A 206 -18.48 7.21 -4.88
N GLY A 207 -19.00 6.40 -5.81
CA GLY A 207 -19.01 6.69 -7.24
C GLY A 207 -19.74 8.00 -7.60
N ASN A 208 -20.83 8.29 -6.89
CA ASN A 208 -21.59 9.53 -7.08
C ASN A 208 -20.86 10.74 -6.49
N ILE A 209 -20.29 10.62 -5.28
CA ILE A 209 -19.46 11.67 -4.68
C ILE A 209 -18.31 12.02 -5.63
N CYS A 210 -17.53 11.03 -6.06
CA CYS A 210 -16.37 11.27 -6.93
C CYS A 210 -16.77 11.97 -8.23
N ARG A 211 -17.80 11.46 -8.93
CA ARG A 211 -18.28 12.07 -10.19
C ARG A 211 -18.89 13.44 -9.99
N SER A 212 -19.48 13.72 -8.83
CA SER A 212 -20.05 15.04 -8.54
C SER A 212 -18.97 16.11 -8.29
N LEU A 213 -17.75 15.71 -7.92
CA LEU A 213 -16.63 16.59 -7.60
C LEU A 213 -15.61 16.72 -8.73
N PHE A 214 -15.41 15.66 -9.53
CA PHE A 214 -14.39 15.62 -10.58
C PHE A 214 -14.95 16.04 -11.95
N LYS A 215 -14.37 17.09 -12.53
CA LYS A 215 -14.67 17.65 -13.86
C LYS A 215 -16.10 18.18 -14.04
N THR A 216 -16.76 18.54 -12.95
CA THR A 216 -18.15 19.04 -12.95
C THR A 216 -18.26 20.51 -12.57
N ARG A 217 -17.23 21.10 -11.98
CA ARG A 217 -17.26 22.50 -11.52
C ARG A 217 -16.79 23.48 -12.60
N PRO A 218 -17.40 24.67 -12.68
CA PRO A 218 -16.94 25.75 -13.55
C PRO A 218 -15.44 26.03 -13.39
N GLY A 219 -14.69 25.91 -14.48
CA GLY A 219 -13.24 26.14 -14.54
C GLY A 219 -12.36 24.94 -14.14
N LEU A 220 -12.97 23.77 -13.90
CA LEU A 220 -12.30 22.50 -13.59
C LEU A 220 -12.63 21.36 -14.56
N GLU A 221 -13.46 21.60 -15.58
CA GLU A 221 -13.98 20.58 -16.50
C GLU A 221 -12.86 19.87 -17.30
N ASP A 222 -11.80 20.60 -17.64
CA ASP A 222 -10.65 20.09 -18.38
C ASP A 222 -9.45 19.74 -17.49
N LYS A 223 -9.57 19.95 -16.17
CA LYS A 223 -8.44 19.87 -15.25
C LYS A 223 -8.17 18.45 -14.75
N GLY A 224 -6.90 18.19 -14.42
CA GLY A 224 -6.43 16.94 -13.85
C GLY A 224 -6.81 16.81 -12.38
N TYR A 225 -6.49 15.66 -11.78
CA TYR A 225 -6.82 15.40 -10.38
C TYR A 225 -6.07 16.36 -9.44
N TYR A 226 -4.81 16.66 -9.74
CA TYR A 226 -4.01 17.63 -8.97
C TYR A 226 -4.69 19.00 -8.85
N GLU A 227 -5.12 19.59 -9.96
CA GLU A 227 -5.72 20.92 -9.96
C GLU A 227 -7.06 20.94 -9.20
N HIS A 228 -7.80 19.83 -9.19
CA HIS A 228 -8.99 19.70 -8.34
C HIS A 228 -8.61 19.71 -6.86
N LEU A 229 -7.54 19.02 -6.45
CA LEU A 229 -7.08 19.04 -5.06
C LEU A 229 -6.63 20.43 -4.59
N LEU A 230 -6.12 21.26 -5.51
CA LEU A 230 -5.74 22.64 -5.20
C LEU A 230 -6.92 23.60 -5.12
N ARG A 231 -7.92 23.43 -6.00
CA ARG A 231 -8.96 24.46 -6.25
C ARG A 231 -10.30 24.16 -5.60
N LEU A 232 -10.59 22.91 -5.24
CA LEU A 232 -11.80 22.59 -4.49
C LEU A 232 -11.71 23.13 -3.05
N PRO A 233 -12.85 23.45 -2.40
CA PRO A 233 -12.91 23.59 -0.95
C PRO A 233 -12.21 22.42 -0.25
N PRO A 234 -11.46 22.64 0.85
CA PRO A 234 -10.60 21.60 1.40
C PRO A 234 -11.30 20.29 1.77
N GLU A 235 -12.54 20.38 2.26
CA GLU A 235 -13.42 19.27 2.58
C GLU A 235 -13.77 18.45 1.34
N GLU A 236 -14.17 19.11 0.26
CA GLU A 236 -14.50 18.46 -1.00
C GLU A 236 -13.26 17.86 -1.68
N GLY A 237 -12.13 18.57 -1.64
CA GLY A 237 -10.85 18.02 -2.09
C GLY A 237 -10.44 16.77 -1.31
N LEU A 238 -10.69 16.77 0.01
CA LEU A 238 -10.49 15.61 0.86
C LEU A 238 -11.43 14.46 0.51
N GLU A 239 -12.71 14.71 0.25
CA GLU A 239 -13.65 13.68 -0.20
C GLU A 239 -13.22 13.05 -1.53
N LEU A 240 -12.83 13.87 -2.51
CA LEU A 240 -12.32 13.41 -3.80
C LEU A 240 -11.06 12.55 -3.62
N ALA A 241 -10.13 12.99 -2.76
CA ALA A 241 -8.94 12.22 -2.43
C ALA A 241 -9.24 10.93 -1.66
N THR A 242 -10.29 10.93 -0.85
CA THR A 242 -10.77 9.77 -0.10
C THR A 242 -11.33 8.71 -1.05
N CYS A 243 -12.13 9.11 -2.07
CA CYS A 243 -12.61 8.20 -3.11
C CYS A 243 -11.45 7.44 -3.78
N HIS A 244 -10.39 8.16 -4.17
CA HIS A 244 -9.23 7.57 -4.81
C HIS A 244 -8.48 6.59 -3.89
N ILE A 245 -8.12 7.01 -2.68
CA ILE A 245 -7.28 6.20 -1.79
C ILE A 245 -7.99 4.96 -1.24
N VAL A 246 -9.34 5.01 -1.11
CA VAL A 246 -10.14 3.86 -0.67
C VAL A 246 -9.96 2.68 -1.63
N ILE A 247 -10.10 2.93 -2.94
CA ILE A 247 -9.90 1.91 -3.98
C ILE A 247 -8.43 1.56 -4.18
N ALA A 248 -7.55 2.57 -4.19
CA ALA A 248 -6.14 2.36 -4.47
C ALA A 248 -5.47 1.48 -3.41
N SER A 249 -5.83 1.67 -2.13
CA SER A 249 -5.06 1.16 -0.99
C SER A 249 -5.88 0.67 0.20
N MET A 250 -6.90 1.41 0.68
CA MET A 250 -7.52 1.08 1.98
C MET A 250 -8.24 -0.27 1.97
N ILE A 251 -9.03 -0.54 0.93
CA ILE A 251 -9.75 -1.81 0.82
C ILE A 251 -8.77 -2.98 0.79
N LYS A 252 -7.66 -2.85 0.05
CA LYS A 252 -6.61 -3.88 -0.03
C LYS A 252 -5.95 -4.12 1.32
N MET A 253 -5.68 -3.05 2.06
CA MET A 253 -5.12 -3.12 3.40
C MET A 253 -6.06 -3.84 4.36
N VAL A 254 -7.31 -3.43 4.42
CA VAL A 254 -8.32 -4.02 5.29
C VAL A 254 -8.58 -5.48 4.92
N ASN A 255 -8.71 -5.79 3.63
CA ASN A 255 -8.83 -7.17 3.17
C ASN A 255 -7.62 -8.02 3.58
N THR A 256 -6.40 -7.51 3.44
CA THR A 256 -5.19 -8.24 3.86
C THR A 256 -5.18 -8.55 5.36
N ILE A 257 -5.64 -7.61 6.20
CA ILE A 257 -5.79 -7.85 7.65
C ILE A 257 -6.72 -9.02 7.90
N ILE A 258 -7.89 -9.02 7.26
CA ILE A 258 -8.89 -10.07 7.42
C ILE A 258 -8.36 -11.42 6.96
N LYS A 259 -7.69 -11.47 5.79
CA LYS A 259 -7.09 -12.71 5.30
C LYS A 259 -6.03 -13.24 6.28
N PHE A 260 -5.22 -12.37 6.89
CA PHE A 260 -4.28 -12.80 7.92
C PHE A 260 -4.95 -13.37 9.16
N GLU A 261 -6.07 -12.79 9.61
CA GLU A 261 -6.86 -13.37 10.70
C GLU A 261 -7.45 -14.74 10.31
N GLN A 262 -7.91 -14.90 9.07
CA GLN A 262 -8.37 -16.21 8.58
C GLN A 262 -7.23 -17.24 8.51
N VAL A 263 -6.04 -16.82 8.06
CA VAL A 263 -4.85 -17.68 8.02
C VAL A 263 -4.44 -18.11 9.43
N LYS A 264 -4.47 -17.21 10.41
CA LYS A 264 -4.21 -17.56 11.82
C LYS A 264 -5.20 -18.60 12.35
N ARG A 265 -6.50 -18.45 12.06
CA ARG A 265 -7.52 -19.44 12.44
C ARG A 265 -7.27 -20.79 11.77
N TYR A 266 -6.96 -20.77 10.48
CA TYR A 266 -6.61 -21.98 9.74
C TYR A 266 -5.41 -22.71 10.36
N TYR A 267 -4.37 -21.99 10.79
CA TYR A 267 -3.24 -22.61 11.50
C TYR A 267 -3.55 -23.09 12.91
N ALA A 268 -4.39 -22.38 13.66
CA ALA A 268 -4.84 -22.85 14.97
C ALA A 268 -5.55 -24.21 14.88
N GLU A 269 -6.22 -24.47 13.76
CA GLU A 269 -6.85 -25.76 13.45
C GLU A 269 -5.88 -26.79 12.83
N ASN A 270 -4.70 -26.34 12.35
CA ASN A 270 -3.70 -27.14 11.63
C ASN A 270 -2.28 -26.85 12.14
N SER A 271 -1.99 -27.20 13.40
CA SER A 271 -0.74 -26.84 14.10
C SER A 271 0.56 -27.25 13.38
N ALA A 272 0.53 -28.32 12.58
CA ALA A 272 1.67 -28.75 11.76
C ALA A 272 2.13 -27.72 10.71
N LEU A 273 1.31 -26.70 10.44
CA LEU A 273 1.60 -25.63 9.48
C LEU A 273 1.95 -24.30 10.15
N GLU A 274 1.78 -24.17 11.47
CA GLU A 274 1.96 -22.92 12.22
C GLU A 274 3.39 -22.36 12.10
N GLU A 275 4.39 -23.23 11.99
CA GLU A 275 5.80 -22.84 11.87
C GLU A 275 6.18 -22.21 10.51
N ARG A 276 5.27 -22.23 9.51
CA ARG A 276 5.60 -21.83 8.13
C ARG A 276 5.39 -20.34 7.83
N LEU A 277 4.67 -19.61 8.68
CA LEU A 277 4.33 -18.21 8.42
C LEU A 277 4.29 -17.38 9.69
N GLU A 278 5.14 -16.35 9.75
CA GLU A 278 5.11 -15.34 10.80
C GLU A 278 4.66 -14.01 10.23
N ILE A 279 3.82 -13.28 10.96
CA ILE A 279 3.28 -11.99 10.52
C ILE A 279 3.48 -10.96 11.63
N LEU A 280 4.22 -9.89 11.32
CA LEU A 280 4.33 -8.70 12.15
C LEU A 280 3.61 -7.52 11.48
N THR A 281 2.50 -7.09 12.07
CA THR A 281 1.78 -5.89 11.64
C THR A 281 2.26 -4.65 12.38
N ILE A 282 2.63 -3.61 11.63
CA ILE A 282 3.11 -2.33 12.15
C ILE A 282 2.12 -1.21 11.80
N SER A 283 1.56 -0.59 12.84
CA SER A 283 0.79 0.65 12.71
C SER A 283 1.70 1.83 12.38
N MET A 284 1.41 2.52 11.28
CA MET A 284 2.09 3.75 10.94
C MET A 284 1.84 4.84 11.98
N ASP A 285 0.64 4.92 12.58
CA ASP A 285 0.33 5.90 13.61
C ASP A 285 1.17 5.67 14.89
N ARG A 286 1.47 4.41 15.24
CA ARG A 286 2.43 4.07 16.30
C ARG A 286 3.86 4.44 15.89
N LEU A 287 4.27 4.18 14.65
CA LEU A 287 5.58 4.58 14.14
C LEU A 287 5.79 6.10 14.24
N GLN A 288 4.76 6.91 13.93
CA GLN A 288 4.90 8.37 14.02
C GLN A 288 5.13 8.84 15.46
N LYS A 289 4.49 8.18 16.43
CA LYS A 289 4.61 8.50 17.86
C LYS A 289 5.96 8.04 18.43
N ASN A 290 6.32 6.78 18.18
CA ASN A 290 7.47 6.08 18.77
C ASN A 290 8.35 5.40 17.70
N PRO A 291 9.02 6.17 16.82
CA PRO A 291 9.72 5.61 15.67
C PRO A 291 10.89 4.70 16.06
N TRP A 292 11.57 4.98 17.18
CA TRP A 292 12.63 4.10 17.70
C TRP A 292 12.07 2.73 18.09
N GLN A 293 11.08 2.66 18.97
CA GLN A 293 10.54 1.40 19.50
C GLN A 293 9.94 0.53 18.38
N VAL A 294 9.15 1.16 17.50
CA VAL A 294 8.53 0.46 16.37
C VAL A 294 9.58 0.03 15.34
N GLY A 295 10.56 0.89 15.05
CA GLY A 295 11.69 0.55 14.20
C GLY A 295 12.49 -0.62 14.73
N ARG A 296 12.80 -0.60 16.04
CA ARG A 296 13.55 -1.65 16.71
C ARG A 296 12.85 -3.00 16.62
N ARG A 297 11.54 -3.03 16.86
CA ARG A 297 10.72 -4.25 16.70
C ARG A 297 10.73 -4.77 15.26
N ALA A 298 10.65 -3.88 14.26
CA ALA A 298 10.70 -4.28 12.85
C ALA A 298 12.09 -4.81 12.45
N PHE A 299 13.17 -4.18 12.90
CA PHE A 299 14.53 -4.67 12.66
C PHE A 299 14.77 -6.00 13.37
N ASP A 300 14.26 -6.17 14.58
CA ASP A 300 14.34 -7.43 15.30
C ASP A 300 13.63 -8.56 14.55
N PHE A 301 12.41 -8.31 14.07
CA PHE A 301 11.65 -9.29 13.30
C PHE A 301 12.31 -9.70 11.99
N VAL A 302 12.89 -8.74 11.25
CA VAL A 302 13.50 -9.00 9.93
C VAL A 302 14.93 -9.54 10.05
N LEU A 303 15.74 -8.96 10.93
CA LEU A 303 17.16 -9.32 11.05
C LEU A 303 17.39 -10.47 12.03
N GLY A 304 16.47 -10.68 12.98
CA GLY A 304 16.49 -11.79 13.91
C GLY A 304 17.84 -11.93 14.62
N PRO A 305 18.32 -13.15 14.89
CA PRO A 305 19.61 -13.38 15.53
C PRO A 305 20.81 -13.10 14.60
N HIS A 306 20.60 -12.88 13.29
CA HIS A 306 21.67 -12.66 12.31
C HIS A 306 22.35 -11.29 12.43
N THR A 307 21.93 -10.46 13.38
CA THR A 307 22.45 -9.11 13.60
C THR A 307 22.44 -8.83 15.09
N SER A 308 23.53 -8.26 15.61
CA SER A 308 23.63 -7.96 17.04
C SER A 308 22.61 -6.91 17.48
N GLU A 309 22.24 -6.96 18.76
CA GLU A 309 21.29 -6.01 19.38
C GLU A 309 21.76 -4.55 19.18
N ASP A 310 23.06 -4.27 19.30
CA ASP A 310 23.65 -2.95 19.08
C ASP A 310 23.41 -2.41 17.66
N VAL A 311 23.51 -3.28 16.65
CA VAL A 311 23.27 -2.87 15.26
C VAL A 311 21.79 -2.59 15.04
N LYS A 312 20.89 -3.40 15.60
CA LYS A 312 19.45 -3.14 15.54
C LYS A 312 19.08 -1.83 16.24
N ASP A 313 19.70 -1.53 17.39
CA ASP A 313 19.51 -0.26 18.12
C ASP A 313 20.06 0.94 17.35
N TYR A 314 21.22 0.79 16.72
CA TYR A 314 21.78 1.82 15.83
C TYR A 314 20.83 2.14 14.66
N LEU A 315 20.29 1.11 13.99
CA LEU A 315 19.33 1.28 12.91
C LEU A 315 18.02 1.94 13.37
N ALA A 316 17.51 1.54 14.54
CA ALA A 316 16.33 2.14 15.16
C ALA A 316 16.55 3.62 15.52
N ASN A 317 17.72 3.97 16.07
CA ASN A 317 18.11 5.34 16.34
C ASN A 317 18.18 6.18 15.07
N ARG A 318 18.75 5.62 14.00
CA ARG A 318 18.82 6.30 12.71
C ARG A 318 17.44 6.53 12.10
N LEU A 319 16.52 5.56 12.20
CA LEU A 319 15.14 5.74 11.77
C LEU A 319 14.44 6.84 12.58
N ASN A 320 14.58 6.84 13.90
CA ASN A 320 14.04 7.89 14.77
C ASN A 320 14.56 9.28 14.38
N ASN A 321 15.87 9.42 14.20
CA ASN A 321 16.48 10.69 13.83
C ASN A 321 16.00 11.19 12.46
N ASP A 322 15.94 10.32 11.45
CA ASP A 322 15.45 10.65 10.11
C ASP A 322 13.97 11.06 10.14
N TYR A 323 13.15 10.31 10.88
CA TYR A 323 11.72 10.61 11.04
C TYR A 323 11.50 11.98 11.71
N ARG A 324 12.20 12.25 12.82
CA ARG A 324 12.12 13.53 13.54
C ARG A 324 12.64 14.68 12.69
N TRP A 325 13.74 14.47 11.98
CA TRP A 325 14.33 15.48 11.09
C TRP A 325 13.36 15.88 9.98
N ARG A 326 12.77 14.90 9.27
CA ARG A 326 11.78 15.15 8.20
C ARG A 326 10.50 15.80 8.71
N THR A 327 10.07 15.46 9.92
CA THR A 327 8.89 16.08 10.54
C THR A 327 9.14 17.57 10.86
N ARG A 328 10.36 17.92 11.28
CA ARG A 328 10.71 19.31 11.67
C ARG A 328 11.02 20.22 10.49
N HIS A 329 11.76 19.73 9.50
CA HIS A 329 12.28 20.57 8.41
C HIS A 329 11.37 20.59 7.18
N GLY A 330 10.28 19.82 7.20
CA GLY A 330 9.51 19.53 6.00
C GLY A 330 10.30 18.63 5.05
N ASN A 331 9.60 17.74 4.35
CA ASN A 331 10.18 16.94 3.29
C ASN A 331 9.06 16.51 2.35
N SER A 332 9.36 16.34 1.06
CA SER A 332 8.42 15.86 0.03
C SER A 332 7.72 14.54 0.39
N HIS A 333 8.23 13.76 1.36
CA HIS A 333 7.67 12.47 1.75
C HIS A 333 6.98 12.43 3.12
N VAL A 334 7.04 13.49 3.93
CA VAL A 334 6.35 13.56 5.24
C VAL A 334 5.43 14.77 5.24
N THR A 335 4.13 14.53 5.39
CA THR A 335 3.11 15.58 5.41
C THR A 335 3.32 16.52 6.61
N SER A 336 4.02 17.63 6.40
CA SER A 336 4.25 18.69 7.40
C SER A 336 3.16 19.76 7.35
N SER A 337 1.90 19.35 7.22
CA SER A 337 0.74 20.26 7.22
C SER A 337 0.54 20.89 8.60
N ASP A 338 -0.12 22.05 8.63
CA ASP A 338 -0.61 22.66 9.87
C ASP A 338 -1.38 21.63 10.71
N VAL A 339 -0.99 21.52 11.99
CA VAL A 339 -1.61 20.61 12.96
C VAL A 339 -3.10 20.95 13.11
N ALA A 340 -3.47 22.22 13.04
CA ALA A 340 -4.86 22.66 13.14
C ALA A 340 -5.66 22.21 11.91
N GLU A 341 -5.13 22.36 10.70
CA GLU A 341 -5.78 21.89 9.47
C GLU A 341 -5.98 20.37 9.50
N LYS A 342 -4.93 19.61 9.89
CA LYS A 342 -5.01 18.15 10.00
C LYS A 342 -6.11 17.72 10.98
N ALA A 343 -6.17 18.34 12.16
CA ALA A 343 -7.19 18.04 13.17
C ALA A 343 -8.61 18.35 12.67
N ARG A 344 -8.78 19.50 12.00
CA ARG A 344 -10.05 19.92 11.40
C ARG A 344 -10.55 18.94 10.34
N LEU A 345 -9.68 18.53 9.42
CA LEU A 345 -10.00 17.57 8.35
C LEU A 345 -10.32 16.17 8.89
N LEU A 346 -9.60 15.73 9.94
CA LEU A 346 -9.93 14.49 10.65
C LEU A 346 -11.32 14.56 11.30
N SER A 347 -11.62 15.67 11.98
CA SER A 347 -12.94 15.87 12.61
C SER A 347 -14.05 15.90 11.57
N TYR A 348 -13.81 16.54 10.42
CA TYR A 348 -14.75 16.56 9.31
C TYR A 348 -15.07 15.14 8.82
N LEU A 349 -14.06 14.32 8.50
CA LEU A 349 -14.31 12.95 8.02
C LEU A 349 -15.03 12.09 9.05
N ARG A 350 -14.69 12.21 10.34
CA ARG A 350 -15.38 11.46 11.40
C ARG A 350 -16.83 11.88 11.57
N GLY A 351 -17.13 13.18 11.42
CA GLY A 351 -18.50 13.71 11.49
C GLY A 351 -19.31 13.52 10.20
N HIS A 352 -18.65 13.22 9.08
CA HIS A 352 -19.31 13.07 7.79
C HIS A 352 -20.19 11.81 7.76
N GLN A 353 -21.46 11.93 7.36
CA GLN A 353 -22.43 10.83 7.41
C GLN A 353 -21.97 9.58 6.64
N PHE A 354 -21.48 9.75 5.41
CA PHE A 354 -20.99 8.63 4.59
C PHE A 354 -19.58 8.16 5.01
N TRP A 355 -18.58 9.03 4.89
CA TRP A 355 -17.18 8.71 5.20
C TRP A 355 -16.92 8.28 6.64
N GLY A 356 -17.58 8.91 7.63
CA GLY A 356 -17.44 8.55 9.04
C GLY A 356 -17.84 7.09 9.28
N ARG A 357 -18.92 6.62 8.65
CA ARG A 357 -19.34 5.22 8.70
C ARG A 357 -18.35 4.30 7.97
N VAL A 358 -18.06 4.56 6.69
CA VAL A 358 -17.21 3.68 5.87
C VAL A 358 -15.80 3.56 6.44
N LEU A 359 -15.16 4.68 6.76
CA LEU A 359 -13.82 4.71 7.34
C LEU A 359 -13.82 4.20 8.79
N GLY A 360 -14.91 4.41 9.53
CA GLY A 360 -15.11 3.85 10.87
C GLY A 360 -15.15 2.32 10.86
N SER A 361 -15.89 1.70 9.94
CA SER A 361 -15.89 0.24 9.77
C SER A 361 -14.51 -0.31 9.44
N MET A 362 -13.75 0.39 8.58
CA MET A 362 -12.37 0.01 8.27
C MET A 362 -11.43 0.19 9.47
N GLU A 363 -11.64 1.24 10.28
CA GLU A 363 -10.86 1.55 11.48
C GLU A 363 -10.97 0.41 12.50
N LEU A 364 -12.16 -0.12 12.73
CA LEU A 364 -12.38 -1.28 13.61
C LEU A 364 -11.53 -2.50 13.21
N VAL A 365 -11.36 -2.73 11.91
CA VAL A 365 -10.52 -3.83 11.40
C VAL A 365 -9.03 -3.50 11.55
N THR A 366 -8.62 -2.24 11.34
CA THR A 366 -7.21 -1.86 11.54
C THR A 366 -6.79 -1.86 13.01
N ASP A 367 -7.70 -1.50 13.91
CA ASP A 367 -7.43 -1.41 15.34
C ASP A 367 -7.30 -2.81 15.96
N SER A 368 -8.05 -3.80 15.47
CA SER A 368 -7.99 -5.19 15.95
C SER A 368 -6.59 -5.84 15.86
N VAL A 369 -5.77 -5.41 14.90
CA VAL A 369 -4.40 -5.91 14.71
C VAL A 369 -3.32 -4.95 15.18
N THR A 370 -3.69 -3.77 15.68
CA THR A 370 -2.73 -2.77 16.12
C THR A 370 -2.77 -2.50 17.61
N ASP A 371 -3.84 -2.81 18.33
CA ASP A 371 -3.95 -2.52 19.76
C ASP A 371 -3.20 -3.47 20.70
N TYR A 372 -2.82 -4.66 20.21
CA TYR A 372 -2.36 -5.80 21.02
C TYR A 372 -0.96 -5.73 21.65
N VAL A 373 -0.34 -4.55 21.79
CA VAL A 373 0.97 -4.45 22.45
C VAL A 373 0.99 -3.29 23.43
N GLN A 374 0.46 -3.55 24.63
CA GLN A 374 0.81 -2.87 25.89
C GLN A 374 1.40 -3.86 26.92
N GLY A 375 1.91 -5.01 26.47
CA GLY A 375 2.68 -5.95 27.29
C GLY A 375 4.15 -5.57 27.32
#